data_AF-A0A931Z6V5-F1
#
_entry.id   AF-A0A931Z6V5-F1
#
_cell.length_a   1.000
_cell.length_b   1.000
_cell.length_c   1.000
_cell.angle_alpha   90.00
_cell.angle_beta   90.00
_cell.angle_gamma   90.00
#
_symmetry.space_group_name_H-M   'P 1'
#
loop_
_entity.id
_entity.type
_entity.pdbx_description
1 polymer ?
#
loop_
_entity_poly.entity_id
_entity_poly.type
_entity_poly.pdbx_seq_one_letter_code
_entity_poly.pdbx_strand_id
1 'polypeptide(L)'
;MPENAFVNCPVPPTEAGVAVALGSAKFVWDEFRATLVREKIADSQVWKTHSPKWGWSLRMLKKKRTIVWLSPGRGEFAALFILGARAVAAARAAKLPRAVVAALDGAPKYPEGTGLRLVVKSPRSLRALRQLATIKAAN
;
A
#
# COMPACT_ATOMS: atom_id res chain seq x y z
N MET A 1 2.34 9.97 -10.58
CA MET A 1 2.42 8.71 -9.79
C MET A 1 3.75 8.05 -10.10
N PRO A 2 4.36 7.31 -9.15
CA PRO A 2 5.55 6.52 -9.44
C PRO A 2 5.25 5.56 -10.58
N GLU A 3 6.14 5.47 -11.56
CA GLU A 3 6.10 4.38 -12.52
C GLU A 3 6.46 3.07 -11.81
N ASN A 4 5.74 1.99 -12.11
CA ASN A 4 6.02 0.69 -11.54
C ASN A 4 7.34 0.16 -12.11
N ALA A 5 8.24 -0.33 -11.24
CA ALA A 5 9.55 -0.80 -11.67
C ALA A 5 9.51 -2.11 -12.47
N PHE A 6 8.38 -2.83 -12.48
CA PHE A 6 8.23 -4.14 -13.11
C PHE A 6 7.13 -4.15 -14.16
N VAL A 7 7.02 -3.08 -14.95
CA VAL A 7 6.18 -3.06 -16.16
C VAL A 7 6.72 -4.05 -17.19
N ASN A 8 5.82 -4.69 -17.93
CA ASN A 8 6.11 -5.70 -18.95
C ASN A 8 6.91 -6.92 -18.46
N CYS A 9 7.08 -7.11 -17.15
CA CYS A 9 7.70 -8.31 -16.60
C CYS A 9 6.70 -9.48 -16.62
N PRO A 10 7.03 -10.61 -17.28
CA PRO A 10 6.11 -11.75 -17.43
C PRO A 10 5.94 -12.55 -16.13
N VAL A 11 6.87 -12.42 -15.18
CA VAL A 11 6.88 -13.16 -13.92
C VAL A 11 6.88 -12.22 -12.71
N PRO A 12 6.41 -12.67 -11.53
CA PRO A 12 6.46 -11.88 -10.31
C PRO A 12 7.87 -11.42 -9.96
N PRO A 13 8.03 -10.22 -9.35
CA PRO A 13 9.32 -9.73 -8.88
C PRO A 13 9.92 -10.62 -7.79
N THR A 14 11.23 -10.79 -7.82
CA THR A 14 11.99 -11.40 -6.72
C THR A 14 12.27 -10.37 -5.62
N GLU A 15 12.51 -10.81 -4.38
CA GLU A 15 12.87 -9.89 -3.28
C GLU A 15 14.15 -9.09 -3.59
N ALA A 16 15.13 -9.71 -4.27
CA ALA A 16 16.35 -9.02 -4.73
C ALA A 16 16.04 -7.95 -5.79
N GLY A 17 15.18 -8.25 -6.77
CA GLY A 17 14.75 -7.27 -7.76
C GLY A 17 14.02 -6.09 -7.13
N VAL A 18 13.15 -6.36 -6.15
CA VAL A 18 12.46 -5.31 -5.37
C VAL A 18 13.45 -4.47 -4.56
N ALA A 19 14.47 -5.09 -3.95
CA ALA A 19 15.52 -4.36 -3.23
C ALA A 19 16.27 -3.38 -4.15
N VAL A 20 16.67 -3.83 -5.34
CA VAL A 20 17.34 -2.98 -6.35
C VAL A 20 16.44 -1.84 -6.79
N ALA A 21 15.18 -2.12 -7.10
CA ALA A 21 14.23 -1.09 -7.55
C ALA A 21 13.97 -0.03 -6.47
N LEU A 22 13.69 -0.46 -5.23
CA LEU A 22 13.32 0.44 -4.15
C LEU A 22 14.50 1.21 -3.57
N GLY A 23 15.73 0.70 -3.68
CA GLY A 23 16.91 1.31 -3.07
C GLY A 23 16.67 1.59 -1.58
N SER A 24 16.83 2.84 -1.15
CA SER A 24 16.64 3.26 0.24
C SER A 24 15.20 3.06 0.76
N ALA A 25 14.19 3.04 -0.12
CA ALA A 25 12.81 2.78 0.27
C ALA A 25 12.56 1.31 0.67
N LYS A 26 13.49 0.38 0.37
CA LYS A 26 13.38 -1.04 0.74
C LYS A 26 13.22 -1.23 2.24
N PHE A 27 13.93 -0.45 3.05
CA PHE A 27 13.82 -0.50 4.51
C PHE A 27 12.38 -0.24 4.98
N VAL A 28 11.73 0.79 4.44
CA VAL A 28 10.36 1.18 4.80
C VAL A 28 9.36 0.14 4.30
N TRP A 29 9.58 -0.39 3.10
CA TRP A 29 8.78 -1.47 2.53
C TRP A 29 8.79 -2.71 3.43
N ASP A 30 9.97 -3.14 3.88
CA ASP A 30 10.12 -4.31 4.74
C ASP A 30 9.54 -4.09 6.13
N GLU A 31 9.84 -2.95 6.78
CA GLU A 31 9.33 -2.67 8.12
C GLU A 31 7.80 -2.56 8.11
N PHE A 32 7.22 -1.97 7.06
CA PHE A 32 5.76 -1.92 6.93
C PHE A 32 5.17 -3.33 6.79
N ARG A 33 5.71 -4.17 5.90
CA ARG A 33 5.25 -5.56 5.72
C ARG A 33 5.37 -6.36 7.01
N ALA A 34 6.53 -6.27 7.67
CA ALA A 34 6.79 -6.96 8.93
C ALA A 34 5.82 -6.51 10.03
N THR A 35 5.53 -5.20 10.12
CA THR A 35 4.56 -4.64 11.06
C THR A 35 3.16 -5.21 10.83
N LEU A 36 2.69 -5.27 9.58
CA LEU A 36 1.36 -5.81 9.28
C LEU A 36 1.21 -7.27 9.72
N VAL A 37 2.26 -8.07 9.56
CA VAL A 37 2.28 -9.48 10.00
C VAL A 37 2.36 -9.56 11.53
N ARG A 38 3.28 -8.80 12.15
CA ARG A 38 3.50 -8.76 13.60
C ARG A 38 2.23 -8.36 14.36
N GLU A 39 1.50 -7.38 13.86
CA GLU A 39 0.23 -6.90 14.44
C GLU A 39 -0.99 -7.72 13.99
N LYS A 40 -0.79 -8.83 13.27
CA LYS A 40 -1.85 -9.70 12.73
C LYS A 40 -2.87 -8.96 11.85
N ILE A 41 -2.49 -7.81 11.28
CA ILE A 41 -3.30 -7.03 10.33
C ILE A 41 -3.36 -7.74 8.98
N ALA A 42 -2.27 -8.42 8.59
CA ALA A 42 -2.20 -9.31 7.43
C ALA A 42 -1.67 -10.69 7.86
N ASP A 43 -2.13 -11.75 7.20
CA ASP A 43 -1.70 -13.14 7.43
C ASP A 43 -1.09 -13.80 6.18
N SER A 44 -1.23 -13.16 5.02
CA SER A 44 -0.72 -13.68 3.74
C SER A 44 -0.37 -12.54 2.79
N GLN A 45 0.45 -12.85 1.79
CA GLN A 45 0.85 -11.92 0.74
C GLN A 45 0.83 -12.62 -0.61
N VAL A 46 0.42 -11.90 -1.67
CA VAL A 46 0.44 -12.44 -3.04
C VAL A 46 0.81 -11.35 -4.04
N TRP A 47 1.66 -11.69 -5.00
CA TRP A 47 1.93 -10.84 -6.16
C TRP A 47 0.78 -10.92 -7.15
N LYS A 48 0.34 -9.76 -7.65
CA LYS A 48 -0.69 -9.69 -8.69
C LYS A 48 -0.36 -8.58 -9.68
N THR A 49 -0.61 -8.85 -10.95
CA THR A 49 -0.65 -7.87 -12.02
C THR A 49 -2.04 -7.88 -12.66
N HIS A 50 -2.54 -6.71 -13.03
CA HIS A 50 -3.78 -6.57 -13.82
C HIS A 50 -3.52 -6.56 -15.32
N SER A 51 -2.32 -6.12 -15.71
CA SER A 51 -1.84 -6.09 -17.08
C SER A 51 -0.33 -5.81 -17.00
N PRO A 52 0.47 -6.37 -17.92
CA PRO A 52 1.90 -6.07 -18.01
C PRO A 52 2.20 -4.56 -18.01
N LYS A 53 1.33 -3.74 -18.61
CA LYS A 53 1.47 -2.27 -18.65
C LYS A 53 1.49 -1.60 -17.28
N TRP A 54 0.80 -2.15 -16.28
CA TRP A 54 0.70 -1.57 -14.93
C TRP A 54 1.74 -2.14 -13.95
N GLY A 55 2.46 -3.18 -14.39
CA GLY A 55 3.44 -3.90 -13.59
C GLY A 55 2.84 -4.70 -12.44
N TRP A 56 3.69 -5.07 -11.48
CA TRP A 56 3.34 -5.97 -10.38
C TRP A 56 3.04 -5.22 -9.09
N SER A 57 2.08 -5.71 -8.32
CA SER A 57 1.81 -5.21 -6.97
C SER A 57 1.72 -6.35 -5.97
N LEU A 58 2.35 -6.18 -4.82
CA LEU A 58 2.24 -7.09 -3.69
C LEU A 58 0.99 -6.73 -2.89
N ARG A 59 0.04 -7.66 -2.80
CA ARG A 59 -1.12 -7.51 -1.93
C ARG A 59 -0.79 -8.09 -0.57
N MET A 60 -1.04 -7.33 0.49
CA MET A 60 -1.08 -7.84 1.86
C MET A 60 -2.54 -8.16 2.20
N LEU A 61 -2.81 -9.39 2.62
CA LEU A 61 -4.17 -9.89 2.83
C LEU A 61 -4.40 -10.31 4.28
N LYS A 62 -5.66 -10.17 4.70
CA LYS A 62 -6.22 -10.82 5.88
C LYS A 62 -7.30 -11.79 5.42
N LYS A 63 -7.06 -13.10 5.56
CA LYS A 63 -7.89 -14.12 4.92
C LYS A 63 -7.99 -13.85 3.41
N LYS A 64 -9.19 -13.59 2.89
CA LYS A 64 -9.43 -13.26 1.47
C LYS A 64 -9.43 -11.75 1.16
N ARG A 65 -9.35 -10.90 2.19
CA ARG A 65 -9.50 -9.45 2.06
C ARG A 65 -8.14 -8.80 1.84
N THR A 66 -7.99 -8.02 0.78
CA THR A 66 -6.79 -7.19 0.59
C THR A 66 -6.84 -5.97 1.52
N ILE A 67 -5.80 -5.82 2.34
CA ILE A 67 -5.62 -4.67 3.25
C ILE A 67 -4.96 -3.52 2.49
N VAL A 68 -3.86 -3.81 1.79
CA VAL A 68 -3.09 -2.82 1.06
C VAL A 68 -2.44 -3.45 -0.15
N TRP A 69 -2.30 -2.65 -1.19
CA TRP A 69 -1.52 -2.97 -2.37
C TRP A 69 -0.24 -2.16 -2.36
N LEU A 70 0.88 -2.84 -2.60
CA LEU A 70 2.19 -2.24 -2.63
C LEU A 70 2.76 -2.37 -4.03
N SER A 71 2.88 -1.25 -4.74
CA SER A 71 3.46 -1.20 -6.09
C SER A 71 4.87 -0.64 -5.99
N PRO A 72 5.92 -1.44 -6.23
CA PRO A 72 7.30 -0.95 -6.19
C PRO A 72 7.58 -0.04 -7.39
N GLY A 73 8.23 1.09 -7.12
CA GLY A 73 8.78 2.01 -8.11
C GLY A 73 10.30 2.17 -7.93
N ARG A 74 10.91 3.13 -8.63
CA ARG A 74 12.35 3.42 -8.50
C ARG A 74 12.59 4.36 -7.33
N GLY A 75 13.21 3.87 -6.25
CA GLY A 75 13.49 4.66 -5.05
C GLY A 75 12.29 4.95 -4.15
N GLU A 76 11.11 4.41 -4.48
CA GLU A 76 9.84 4.67 -3.79
C GLU A 76 8.84 3.55 -4.06
N PHE A 77 7.75 3.49 -3.31
CA PHE A 77 6.61 2.63 -3.63
C PHE A 77 5.29 3.33 -3.42
N ALA A 78 4.25 2.86 -4.10
CA ALA A 78 2.88 3.29 -3.87
C ALA A 78 2.16 2.30 -2.95
N ALA A 79 1.53 2.81 -1.89
CA ALA A 79 0.58 2.07 -1.07
C ALA A 79 -0.85 2.50 -1.45
N LEU A 80 -1.66 1.57 -1.94
CA LEU A 80 -3.07 1.81 -2.27
C LEU A 80 -3.97 1.07 -1.28
N PHE A 81 -4.84 1.85 -0.63
CA PHE A 81 -5.93 1.38 0.22
C PHE A 81 -7.26 1.63 -0.46
N ILE A 82 -8.14 0.64 -0.43
CA ILE A 82 -9.55 0.81 -0.82
C ILE A 82 -10.38 0.86 0.45
N LEU A 83 -10.80 2.06 0.86
CA LEU A 83 -11.47 2.30 2.14
C LEU A 83 -12.99 2.41 1.93
N GLY A 84 -13.76 1.55 2.60
CA GLY A 84 -15.22 1.69 2.65
C GLY A 84 -15.65 2.90 3.47
N ALA A 85 -16.92 3.30 3.41
CA ALA A 85 -17.42 4.52 4.06
C ALA A 85 -17.08 4.61 5.56
N ARG A 86 -17.22 3.51 6.32
CA ARG A 86 -16.84 3.45 7.74
C ARG A 86 -15.33 3.66 7.95
N ALA A 87 -14.51 3.06 7.11
CA ALA A 87 -13.06 3.23 7.14
C ALA A 87 -12.64 4.66 6.78
N VAL A 88 -13.33 5.31 5.83
CA VAL A 88 -13.11 6.73 5.50
C VAL A 88 -13.44 7.63 6.69
N ALA A 89 -14.58 7.43 7.34
CA ALA A 89 -14.96 8.18 8.53
C ALA A 89 -13.94 8.01 9.67
N ALA A 90 -13.52 6.77 9.93
CA ALA A 90 -12.48 6.48 10.91
C ALA A 90 -11.12 7.10 10.55
N ALA A 91 -10.75 7.13 9.26
CA ALA A 91 -9.53 7.78 8.79
C ALA A 91 -9.58 9.32 8.94
N ARG A 92 -10.74 9.95 8.77
CA ARG A 92 -10.91 11.39 9.02
C ARG A 92 -10.89 11.74 10.49
N ALA A 93 -11.45 10.88 11.34
CA ALA A 93 -11.39 11.04 12.81
C ALA A 93 -10.00 10.70 13.38
N ALA A 94 -9.20 9.94 12.65
CA ALA A 94 -7.83 9.65 13.02
C ALA A 94 -6.94 10.90 12.90
N LYS A 95 -6.01 11.06 13.84
CA LYS A 95 -4.97 12.11 13.82
C LYS A 95 -3.90 11.82 12.76
N LEU A 96 -4.32 11.66 11.51
CA LEU A 96 -3.43 11.46 10.35
C LEU A 96 -2.78 12.78 9.92
N PRO A 97 -1.61 12.74 9.26
CA PRO A 97 -1.00 13.94 8.69
C PRO A 97 -1.95 14.65 7.72
N ARG A 98 -1.97 15.99 7.72
CA ARG A 98 -2.85 16.79 6.84
C ARG A 98 -2.77 16.39 5.36
N ALA A 99 -1.56 16.07 4.87
CA ALA A 99 -1.36 15.62 3.50
C ALA A 99 -2.09 14.30 3.18
N VAL A 100 -2.20 13.38 4.15
CA VAL A 100 -2.91 12.11 3.99
C VAL A 100 -4.42 12.34 3.96
N VAL A 101 -4.93 13.24 4.81
CA VAL A 101 -6.36 13.61 4.82
C VAL A 101 -6.74 14.30 3.51
N ALA A 102 -5.92 15.25 3.03
CA ALA A 102 -6.13 15.90 1.74
C ALA A 102 -6.12 14.89 0.57
N ALA A 103 -5.20 13.91 0.60
CA ALA A 103 -5.18 12.84 -0.40
C ALA A 103 -6.42 11.95 -0.34
N LEU A 104 -7.00 11.73 0.85
CA LEU A 104 -8.25 10.98 1.02
C LEU A 104 -9.47 11.76 0.51
N ASP A 105 -9.52 13.07 0.72
CA ASP A 105 -10.63 13.91 0.29
C ASP A 105 -10.68 14.07 -1.23
N GLY A 106 -9.52 14.10 -1.89
CA GLY A 106 -9.40 14.09 -3.35
C GLY A 106 -9.38 12.70 -4.00
N ALA A 107 -9.48 11.62 -3.21
CA ALA A 107 -9.36 10.26 -3.73
C ALA A 107 -10.59 9.85 -4.56
N PRO A 108 -10.39 9.09 -5.66
CA PRO A 108 -11.49 8.56 -6.45
C PRO A 108 -12.36 7.61 -5.63
N LYS A 109 -13.66 7.67 -5.85
CA LYS A 109 -14.65 6.75 -5.27
C LYS A 109 -14.98 5.68 -6.29
N TYR A 110 -14.80 4.43 -5.89
CA TYR A 110 -15.20 3.24 -6.64
C TYR A 110 -16.36 2.55 -5.92
N PRO A 111 -17.10 1.64 -6.59
CA PRO A 111 -18.12 0.83 -5.93
C PRO A 111 -17.62 0.09 -4.70
N GLU A 112 -16.35 -0.33 -4.71
CA GLU A 112 -15.71 -1.06 -3.60
C GLU A 112 -15.20 -0.14 -2.48
N GLY A 113 -15.14 1.17 -2.70
CA GLY A 113 -14.69 2.17 -1.72
C GLY A 113 -13.82 3.29 -2.31
N THR A 114 -13.30 4.13 -1.42
CA THR A 114 -12.43 5.27 -1.75
C THR A 114 -10.98 4.80 -1.91
N GLY A 115 -10.39 5.04 -3.08
CA GLY A 115 -9.03 4.61 -3.42
C GLY A 115 -7.95 5.59 -2.97
N LEU A 116 -7.51 5.48 -1.72
CA LEU A 116 -6.42 6.29 -1.18
C LEU A 116 -5.06 5.72 -1.60
N ARG A 117 -4.35 6.45 -2.46
CA ARG A 117 -2.98 6.10 -2.88
C ARG A 117 -1.97 7.05 -2.26
N LEU A 118 -0.95 6.49 -1.60
CA LEU A 118 0.15 7.22 -0.96
C LEU A 118 1.48 6.81 -1.57
N VAL A 119 2.33 7.79 -1.87
CA VAL A 119 3.72 7.55 -2.30
C VAL A 119 4.63 7.53 -1.07
N VAL A 120 5.47 6.51 -0.98
CA VAL A 120 6.29 6.22 0.20
C VAL A 120 7.76 6.15 -0.19
N LYS A 121 8.55 7.04 0.41
CA LYS A 121 10.00 7.16 0.20
C LYS A 121 10.81 6.96 1.47
N SER A 122 10.22 7.22 2.64
CA SER A 122 10.95 7.31 3.90
C SER A 122 10.15 6.79 5.09
N PRO A 123 10.83 6.47 6.22
CA PRO A 123 10.18 5.93 7.42
C PRO A 123 9.12 6.87 8.03
N ARG A 124 9.14 8.17 7.71
CA ARG A 124 8.17 9.16 8.21
C ARG A 124 6.72 8.78 7.89
N SER A 125 6.50 8.02 6.81
CA SER A 125 5.17 7.56 6.42
C SER A 125 4.67 6.33 7.18
N LEU A 126 5.54 5.58 7.88
CA LEU A 126 5.20 4.30 8.51
C LEU A 126 4.03 4.43 9.49
N ARG A 127 4.04 5.47 10.34
CA ARG A 127 2.97 5.69 11.32
C ARG A 127 1.60 5.83 10.66
N ALA A 128 1.52 6.62 9.59
CA ALA A 128 0.26 6.85 8.87
C ALA A 128 -0.18 5.59 8.11
N LEU A 129 0.74 4.89 7.43
CA LEU A 129 0.45 3.65 6.72
C LEU A 129 -0.07 2.56 7.65
N ARG A 130 0.57 2.39 8.82
CA ARG A 130 0.13 1.45 9.85
C ARG A 130 -1.28 1.77 10.32
N GLN A 131 -1.55 3.04 10.67
CA GLN A 131 -2.87 3.45 11.14
C GLN A 131 -3.97 3.23 10.09
N LEU A 132 -3.69 3.52 8.81
CA LEU A 132 -4.61 3.25 7.70
C LEU A 132 -4.88 1.75 7.54
N ALA A 133 -3.84 0.91 7.65
CA ALA A 133 -3.98 -0.54 7.59
C ALA A 133 -4.81 -1.10 8.75
N THR A 134 -4.60 -0.60 9.97
CA THR A 134 -5.43 -0.94 11.14
C THR A 134 -6.89 -0.55 10.92
N ILE A 135 -7.15 0.66 10.43
CA ILE A 135 -8.51 1.14 10.12
C ILE A 135 -9.18 0.27 9.05
N LYS A 136 -8.43 -0.08 7.98
CA LYS A 136 -8.90 -0.97 6.91
C LYS A 136 -9.13 -2.40 7.36
N ALA A 137 -8.43 -2.87 8.39
CA ALA A 137 -8.67 -4.21 8.94
C ALA A 137 -9.92 -4.24 9.83
N ALA A 138 -10.15 -3.17 10.61
CA ALA A 138 -11.27 -3.08 11.56
C ALA A 138 -12.64 -2.76 10.91
N ASN A 139 -12.65 -2.23 9.69
CA ASN A 139 -13.85 -1.82 8.92
C ASN A 139 -13.71 -2.36 7.50
#